data_AF-A0A182S7N9-F1
#
_entry.id   AF-A0A182S7N9-F1
#
_cell.length_a   1.000
_cell.length_b   1.000
_cell.length_c   1.000
_cell.angle_alpha   90.00
_cell.angle_beta   90.00
_cell.angle_gamma   90.00
#
_symmetry.space_group_name_H-M   'P 1'
#
loop_
_entity.id
_entity.type
_entity.pdbx_description
1 polymer ?
#
loop_
_entity_poly.entity_id
_entity_poly.type
_entity_poly.pdbx_seq_one_letter_code
_entity_poly.pdbx_strand_id
1 'polypeptide(L)'
;MMNRLLDREPESTVIVIDWGPGSDPPYNQACANIRLVGTITAHVIIEIAQQVGLKDLDKVHMIGHSLGSHLSGYTGYTLRKEYNVTLGRITGLDPAELAFADTDEMVRLDPSDAKFVDIVHSDATPFVSNIGLGLYAPIGHVDFYPNGGFNQPNCPVTFWKEQNRFVSSVFQYFSCSHSRSYMYFTESITTPLKVVSCGSYESYNAGECFDCSASNAHCVEFGLNSHASYEQLVNQNKLIPRKNTPIQFFFKTNSYDPFLMPNVKITIKIADTRESRQYGAEIGKIFLYIAGQDGAEPKRIDFNEEPRLFEPGLNYSSVIAVHSNTKPMTVKIGWKYETNLLNPFTWRLLSAPRVFIKQVKLQFLTQQTTLQMCPSNGVGISTNELGVFKEDNCKHKQQHG
;
A
#
# COMPACT_ATOMS: atom_id res chain seq x y z
N MET A 1 -7.61 -17.40 -4.45
CA MET A 1 -8.40 -16.82 -3.34
C MET A 1 -9.29 -17.86 -2.67
N MET A 2 -10.26 -18.46 -3.38
CA MET A 2 -11.20 -19.47 -2.83
C MET A 2 -10.54 -20.52 -1.92
N ASN A 3 -9.53 -21.23 -2.41
CA ASN A 3 -8.85 -22.26 -1.59
C ASN A 3 -8.27 -21.68 -0.30
N ARG A 4 -7.63 -20.49 -0.35
CA ARG A 4 -7.09 -19.85 0.86
C ARG A 4 -8.18 -19.45 1.86
N LEU A 5 -9.36 -19.04 1.37
CA LEU A 5 -10.50 -18.74 2.24
C LEU A 5 -11.00 -20.02 2.94
N LEU A 6 -11.18 -21.10 2.19
CA LEU A 6 -11.62 -22.39 2.72
C LEU A 6 -10.58 -23.02 3.66
N ASP A 7 -9.29 -22.89 3.35
CA ASP A 7 -8.21 -23.37 4.23
C ASP A 7 -8.20 -22.61 5.57
N ARG A 8 -8.53 -21.31 5.54
CA ARG A 8 -8.57 -20.44 6.72
C ARG A 8 -9.83 -20.66 7.56
N GLU A 9 -10.99 -20.81 6.90
CA GLU A 9 -12.30 -21.02 7.50
C GLU A 9 -13.01 -22.21 6.80
N PRO A 10 -12.73 -23.46 7.22
CA PRO A 10 -13.26 -24.67 6.58
C PRO A 10 -14.79 -24.78 6.58
N GLU A 11 -15.44 -24.11 7.53
CA GLU A 11 -16.91 -24.08 7.67
C GLU A 11 -17.56 -22.95 6.85
N SER A 12 -16.76 -22.14 6.14
CA SER A 12 -17.28 -21.08 5.29
C SER A 12 -17.83 -21.65 3.96
N THR A 13 -18.72 -20.89 3.33
CA THR A 13 -19.20 -21.20 1.97
C THR A 13 -18.69 -20.13 1.02
N VAL A 14 -18.00 -20.55 -0.04
CA VAL A 14 -17.52 -19.64 -1.09
C VAL A 14 -18.36 -19.86 -2.35
N ILE A 15 -19.08 -18.83 -2.77
CA ILE A 15 -19.90 -18.83 -3.99
C ILE A 15 -19.22 -17.94 -5.04
N VAL A 16 -19.02 -18.48 -6.23
CA VAL A 16 -18.48 -17.73 -7.37
C VAL A 16 -19.65 -17.26 -8.24
N ILE A 17 -19.76 -15.95 -8.43
CA ILE A 17 -20.74 -15.35 -9.34
C ILE A 17 -20.10 -15.29 -10.73
N ASP A 18 -20.43 -16.26 -11.57
CA ASP A 18 -20.00 -16.27 -12.96
C ASP A 18 -20.96 -15.43 -13.82
N TRP A 19 -20.45 -14.32 -14.33
CA TRP A 19 -21.15 -13.45 -15.27
C TRP A 19 -20.34 -13.26 -16.56
N GLY A 20 -19.45 -14.20 -16.87
CA GLY A 20 -18.53 -14.16 -18.01
C GLY A 20 -19.19 -13.70 -19.33
N PRO A 21 -20.30 -14.32 -19.77
CA PRO A 21 -21.01 -13.90 -20.99
C PRO A 21 -21.54 -12.46 -20.96
N GLY A 22 -21.86 -11.94 -19.77
CA GLY A 22 -22.29 -10.56 -19.58
C GLY A 22 -21.13 -9.57 -19.47
N SER A 23 -19.90 -10.06 -19.30
CA SER A 23 -18.67 -9.25 -19.20
C SER A 23 -17.98 -9.02 -20.54
N ASP A 24 -18.42 -9.74 -21.59
CA ASP A 24 -17.84 -9.62 -22.93
C ASP A 24 -18.02 -8.21 -23.51
N PRO A 25 -17.10 -7.76 -24.37
CA PRO A 25 -17.20 -6.47 -25.05
C PRO A 25 -18.53 -6.30 -25.80
N PRO A 26 -19.03 -5.06 -25.93
CA PRO A 26 -18.33 -3.80 -25.64
C PRO A 26 -18.37 -3.41 -24.15
N TYR A 27 -17.32 -2.71 -23.68
CA TYR A 27 -17.16 -2.34 -22.26
C TYR A 27 -18.36 -1.59 -21.66
N ASN A 28 -18.96 -0.66 -22.40
CA ASN A 28 -20.14 0.07 -21.95
C ASN A 28 -21.35 -0.85 -21.73
N GLN A 29 -21.47 -1.92 -22.52
CA GLN A 29 -22.52 -2.92 -22.32
C GLN A 29 -22.24 -3.77 -21.08
N ALA A 30 -20.97 -4.16 -20.84
CA ALA A 30 -20.58 -4.84 -19.61
C ALA A 30 -20.89 -3.97 -18.36
N CYS A 31 -20.63 -2.66 -18.42
CA CYS A 31 -20.99 -1.71 -17.36
C CYS A 31 -22.51 -1.62 -17.12
N ALA A 32 -23.32 -1.73 -18.17
CA ALA A 32 -24.78 -1.78 -18.03
C ALA A 32 -25.24 -3.14 -17.45
N ASN A 33 -24.62 -4.23 -17.88
CA ASN A 33 -24.98 -5.59 -17.48
C ASN A 33 -24.78 -5.82 -15.98
N ILE A 34 -23.71 -5.28 -15.37
CA ILE A 34 -23.46 -5.47 -13.94
C ILE A 34 -24.58 -4.92 -13.03
N ARG A 35 -25.41 -3.98 -13.53
CA ARG A 35 -26.59 -3.50 -12.79
C ARG A 35 -27.61 -4.63 -12.65
N LEU A 36 -27.93 -5.29 -13.76
CA LEU A 36 -28.85 -6.43 -13.78
C LEU A 36 -28.26 -7.62 -13.01
N VAL A 37 -26.98 -7.93 -13.21
CA VAL A 37 -26.32 -9.03 -12.48
C VAL A 37 -26.31 -8.76 -10.97
N GLY A 38 -26.07 -7.52 -10.54
CA GLY A 38 -26.15 -7.14 -9.13
C GLY A 38 -27.55 -7.36 -8.54
N THR A 39 -28.61 -6.95 -9.26
CA THR A 39 -30.00 -7.23 -8.87
C THR A 39 -30.27 -8.74 -8.78
N ILE A 40 -29.91 -9.52 -9.80
CA ILE A 40 -30.06 -10.99 -9.79
C ILE A 40 -29.33 -11.60 -8.60
N THR A 41 -28.11 -11.15 -8.32
CA THR A 41 -27.30 -11.62 -7.19
C THR A 41 -28.00 -11.34 -5.86
N ALA A 42 -28.61 -10.16 -5.69
CA ALA A 42 -29.36 -9.82 -4.49
C ALA A 42 -30.54 -10.78 -4.26
N HIS A 43 -31.33 -11.07 -5.32
CA HIS A 43 -32.42 -12.05 -5.24
C HIS A 43 -31.89 -13.44 -4.84
N VAL A 44 -30.80 -13.92 -5.45
CA VAL A 44 -30.21 -15.22 -5.12
C VAL A 44 -29.73 -15.28 -3.66
N ILE A 45 -29.11 -14.21 -3.15
CA ILE A 45 -28.69 -14.13 -1.74
C ILE A 45 -29.89 -14.26 -0.81
N ILE A 46 -31.01 -13.60 -1.12
CA ILE A 46 -32.23 -13.68 -0.31
C ILE A 46 -32.84 -15.08 -0.36
N GLU A 47 -32.93 -15.69 -1.54
CA GLU A 47 -33.41 -17.06 -1.69
C GLU A 47 -32.57 -18.03 -0.85
N ILE A 48 -31.24 -17.96 -0.95
CA ILE A 48 -30.34 -18.78 -0.12
C ILE A 48 -30.59 -18.51 1.37
N ALA A 49 -30.63 -17.24 1.78
CA ALA A 49 -30.84 -16.86 3.18
C ALA A 49 -32.14 -17.42 3.74
N GLN A 50 -33.23 -17.39 2.97
CA GLN A 50 -34.51 -17.97 3.37
C GLN A 50 -34.46 -19.49 3.48
N GLN A 51 -33.83 -20.18 2.53
CA GLN A 51 -33.72 -21.64 2.53
C GLN A 51 -32.88 -22.16 3.70
N VAL A 52 -31.82 -21.44 4.09
CA VAL A 52 -30.94 -21.83 5.20
C VAL A 52 -31.31 -21.18 6.54
N GLY A 53 -32.36 -20.36 6.58
CA GLY A 53 -32.85 -19.71 7.80
C GLY A 53 -31.93 -18.60 8.36
N LEU A 54 -31.15 -17.92 7.51
CA LEU A 54 -30.37 -16.75 7.89
C LEU A 54 -31.31 -15.56 8.15
N LYS A 55 -31.22 -14.98 9.35
CA LYS A 55 -32.07 -13.85 9.79
C LYS A 55 -31.54 -12.48 9.34
N ASP A 56 -30.23 -12.39 9.13
CA ASP A 56 -29.52 -11.20 8.69
C ASP A 56 -28.37 -11.63 7.76
N LEU A 57 -27.69 -10.64 7.16
CA LEU A 57 -26.59 -10.87 6.22
C LEU A 57 -25.25 -10.43 6.81
N ASP A 58 -25.13 -10.37 8.14
CA ASP A 58 -23.95 -9.85 8.83
C ASP A 58 -22.71 -10.69 8.55
N LYS A 59 -22.92 -11.99 8.30
CA LYS A 59 -21.87 -12.95 7.94
C LYS A 59 -21.66 -13.10 6.42
N VAL A 60 -22.34 -12.32 5.60
CA VAL A 60 -22.17 -12.34 4.15
C VAL A 60 -21.14 -11.29 3.75
N HIS A 61 -20.04 -11.76 3.16
CA HIS A 61 -18.96 -10.94 2.63
C HIS A 61 -18.89 -11.09 1.11
N MET A 62 -19.17 -10.02 0.39
CA MET A 62 -19.03 -9.97 -1.07
C MET A 62 -17.68 -9.36 -1.46
N ILE A 63 -16.95 -10.03 -2.35
CA ILE A 63 -15.64 -9.58 -2.83
C ILE A 63 -15.74 -9.37 -4.34
N GLY A 64 -15.60 -8.14 -4.80
CA GLY A 64 -15.64 -7.76 -6.20
C GLY A 64 -14.28 -7.27 -6.68
N HIS A 65 -13.88 -7.62 -7.91
CA HIS A 65 -12.70 -7.07 -8.58
C HIS A 65 -13.13 -6.27 -9.83
N SER A 66 -12.50 -5.13 -10.09
CA SER A 66 -12.81 -4.30 -11.27
C SER A 66 -14.30 -3.93 -11.34
N LEU A 67 -14.98 -4.20 -12.46
CA LEU A 67 -16.44 -4.09 -12.62
C LEU A 67 -17.24 -4.89 -11.57
N GLY A 68 -16.70 -6.00 -11.08
CA GLY A 68 -17.30 -6.81 -10.01
C GLY A 68 -17.43 -6.05 -8.68
N SER A 69 -16.59 -5.04 -8.43
CA SER A 69 -16.72 -4.16 -7.27
C SER A 69 -18.04 -3.37 -7.32
N HIS A 70 -18.38 -2.82 -8.48
CA HIS A 70 -19.64 -2.10 -8.69
C HIS A 70 -20.85 -3.03 -8.74
N LEU A 71 -20.71 -4.24 -9.30
CA LEU A 71 -21.72 -5.30 -9.18
C LEU A 71 -22.06 -5.59 -7.71
N SER A 72 -21.04 -5.64 -6.85
CA SER A 72 -21.23 -5.82 -5.41
C SER A 72 -21.99 -4.65 -4.78
N GLY A 73 -21.69 -3.42 -5.20
CA GLY A 73 -22.47 -2.23 -4.80
C GLY A 73 -23.94 -2.34 -5.21
N TYR A 74 -24.22 -2.64 -6.49
CA TYR A 74 -25.59 -2.85 -6.98
C TYR A 74 -26.35 -3.95 -6.23
N THR A 75 -25.65 -5.00 -5.79
CA THR A 75 -26.20 -6.06 -4.96
C THR A 75 -26.61 -5.50 -3.59
N GLY A 76 -25.71 -4.78 -2.91
CA GLY A 76 -25.97 -4.13 -1.62
C GLY A 76 -27.12 -3.11 -1.68
N TYR A 77 -27.10 -2.26 -2.71
CA TYR A 77 -28.16 -1.29 -2.97
C TYR A 77 -29.54 -1.98 -3.12
N THR A 78 -29.62 -3.04 -3.93
CA THR A 78 -30.86 -3.79 -4.17
C THR A 78 -31.37 -4.44 -2.88
N LEU A 79 -30.49 -5.11 -2.13
CA LEU A 79 -30.84 -5.73 -0.84
C LEU A 79 -31.43 -4.72 0.15
N ARG A 80 -30.80 -3.53 0.25
CA ARG A 80 -31.29 -2.48 1.13
C ARG A 80 -32.63 -1.92 0.67
N LYS A 81 -32.75 -1.63 -0.63
CA LYS A 81 -33.93 -0.94 -1.19
C LYS A 81 -35.16 -1.83 -1.26
N GLU A 82 -35.00 -3.09 -1.67
CA GLU A 82 -36.13 -3.99 -1.95
C GLU A 82 -36.45 -4.91 -0.77
N TYR A 83 -35.43 -5.31 0.00
CA TYR A 83 -35.58 -6.28 1.08
C TYR A 83 -35.40 -5.68 2.48
N ASN A 84 -34.95 -4.42 2.58
CA ASN A 84 -34.61 -3.77 3.84
C ASN A 84 -33.59 -4.58 4.67
N VAL A 85 -32.63 -5.21 3.99
CA VAL A 85 -31.50 -5.94 4.60
C VAL A 85 -30.19 -5.37 4.08
N THR A 86 -29.15 -5.37 4.91
CA THR A 86 -27.83 -4.81 4.56
C THR A 86 -26.79 -5.91 4.63
N LEU A 87 -25.93 -6.01 3.61
CA LEU A 87 -24.79 -6.92 3.61
C LEU A 87 -23.84 -6.61 4.78
N GLY A 88 -23.24 -7.65 5.37
CA GLY A 88 -22.22 -7.49 6.40
C GLY A 88 -21.00 -6.76 5.87
N ARG A 89 -20.47 -7.19 4.71
CA ARG A 89 -19.26 -6.59 4.13
C ARG A 89 -19.23 -6.63 2.61
N ILE A 90 -18.69 -5.57 2.01
CA ILE A 90 -18.21 -5.57 0.62
C ILE A 90 -16.72 -5.23 0.62
N THR A 91 -15.90 -6.00 -0.10
CA THR A 91 -14.53 -5.60 -0.46
C THR A 91 -14.45 -5.29 -1.95
N GLY A 92 -14.07 -4.07 -2.30
CA GLY A 92 -13.80 -3.64 -3.67
C GLY A 92 -12.31 -3.74 -3.99
N LEU A 93 -11.94 -4.62 -4.91
CA LEU A 93 -10.57 -4.83 -5.35
C LEU A 93 -10.36 -4.07 -6.66
N ASP A 94 -9.71 -2.92 -6.54
CA ASP A 94 -9.46 -1.95 -7.60
C ASP A 94 -10.70 -1.67 -8.47
N PRO A 95 -11.76 -1.04 -7.90
CA PRO A 95 -12.99 -0.74 -8.63
C PRO A 95 -12.72 0.06 -9.90
N ALA A 96 -13.42 -0.26 -11.00
CA ALA A 96 -13.14 0.35 -12.30
C ALA A 96 -13.45 1.86 -12.34
N GLU A 97 -12.57 2.67 -12.95
CA GLU A 97 -12.77 4.11 -13.08
C GLU A 97 -13.76 4.46 -14.21
N LEU A 98 -13.55 3.89 -15.40
CA LEU A 98 -14.28 4.26 -16.61
C LEU A 98 -15.78 3.95 -16.46
N ALA A 99 -16.61 4.98 -16.69
CA ALA A 99 -18.06 4.99 -16.48
C ALA A 99 -18.56 5.10 -15.03
N PHE A 100 -17.66 5.15 -14.03
CA PHE A 100 -18.02 5.24 -12.61
C PHE A 100 -17.42 6.46 -11.91
N ALA A 101 -16.31 7.02 -12.41
CA ALA A 101 -15.72 8.25 -11.89
C ALA A 101 -16.71 9.43 -11.97
N ASP A 102 -16.75 10.22 -10.89
CA ASP A 102 -17.62 11.40 -10.75
C ASP A 102 -19.11 11.13 -10.99
N THR A 103 -19.54 9.88 -10.81
CA THR A 103 -20.95 9.49 -10.86
C THR A 103 -21.60 9.54 -9.48
N ASP A 104 -22.94 9.65 -9.49
CA ASP A 104 -23.79 9.52 -8.29
C ASP A 104 -23.53 8.18 -7.58
N GLU A 105 -23.65 8.16 -6.26
CA GLU A 105 -23.47 6.95 -5.43
C GLU A 105 -24.34 5.78 -5.93
N MET A 106 -25.54 6.06 -6.47
CA MET A 106 -26.43 5.05 -7.04
C MET A 106 -25.86 4.32 -8.29
N VAL A 107 -24.81 4.86 -8.92
CA VAL A 107 -24.22 4.33 -10.15
C VAL A 107 -22.95 3.51 -9.89
N ARG A 108 -22.44 3.51 -8.66
CA ARG A 108 -21.17 2.87 -8.31
C ARG A 108 -21.25 2.20 -6.94
N LEU A 109 -20.12 1.66 -6.50
CA LEU A 109 -19.98 1.15 -5.14
C LEU A 109 -19.82 2.36 -4.20
N ASP A 110 -20.50 2.31 -3.05
CA ASP A 110 -20.41 3.33 -2.02
C ASP A 110 -20.50 2.72 -0.59
N PRO A 111 -20.09 3.47 0.47
CA PRO A 111 -20.12 2.95 1.84
C PRO A 111 -21.51 2.50 2.31
N SER A 112 -22.57 3.00 1.70
CA SER A 112 -23.95 2.73 2.08
C SER A 112 -24.47 1.35 1.63
N ASP A 113 -23.73 0.65 0.75
CA ASP A 113 -24.10 -0.64 0.17
C ASP A 113 -23.89 -1.84 1.13
N ALA A 114 -23.12 -1.67 2.20
CA ALA A 114 -22.92 -2.69 3.24
C ALA A 114 -22.65 -2.06 4.61
N LYS A 115 -22.70 -2.85 5.68
CA LYS A 115 -22.33 -2.40 7.04
C LYS A 115 -20.85 -2.01 7.12
N PHE A 116 -20.01 -2.63 6.29
CA PHE A 116 -18.60 -2.29 6.14
C PHE A 116 -18.17 -2.46 4.68
N VAL A 117 -17.43 -1.49 4.17
CA VAL A 117 -16.94 -1.45 2.79
C VAL A 117 -15.47 -1.11 2.83
N ASP A 118 -14.62 -1.99 2.32
CA ASP A 118 -13.18 -1.76 2.25
C ASP A 118 -12.64 -1.89 0.82
N ILE A 119 -11.82 -0.93 0.40
CA ILE A 119 -11.37 -0.81 -0.99
C ILE A 119 -9.86 -0.95 -1.07
N VAL A 120 -9.36 -1.65 -2.10
CA VAL A 120 -7.93 -1.72 -2.41
C VAL A 120 -7.69 -1.06 -3.77
N HIS A 121 -7.08 0.13 -3.77
CA HIS A 121 -6.71 0.87 -4.98
C HIS A 121 -5.31 0.46 -5.40
N SER A 122 -5.15 -0.10 -6.59
CA SER A 122 -3.84 -0.58 -7.06
C SER A 122 -3.52 -0.20 -8.49
N ASP A 123 -4.42 0.47 -9.23
CA ASP A 123 -4.15 0.98 -10.58
C ASP A 123 -4.88 2.31 -10.85
N ALA A 124 -4.84 3.20 -9.87
CA ALA A 124 -5.64 4.42 -9.84
C ALA A 124 -4.99 5.63 -10.54
N THR A 125 -4.15 5.39 -11.55
CA THR A 125 -3.58 6.47 -12.37
C THR A 125 -4.65 7.04 -13.31
N PRO A 126 -4.86 8.36 -13.39
CA PRO A 126 -5.99 8.90 -14.15
C PRO A 126 -5.98 8.44 -15.62
N PHE A 127 -7.06 7.79 -16.07
CA PHE A 127 -7.15 7.13 -17.38
C PHE A 127 -6.78 8.05 -18.56
N VAL A 128 -7.21 9.32 -18.53
CA VAL A 128 -7.08 10.29 -19.63
C VAL A 128 -5.64 10.79 -19.81
N SER A 129 -4.82 10.75 -18.77
CA SER A 129 -3.42 11.23 -18.81
C SER A 129 -2.37 10.12 -18.62
N ASN A 130 -2.73 9.00 -17.98
CA ASN A 130 -1.86 7.86 -17.69
C ASN A 130 -2.67 6.57 -17.37
N ILE A 131 -3.63 6.17 -18.22
CA ILE A 131 -4.11 4.79 -18.48
C ILE A 131 -4.30 3.82 -17.27
N GLY A 132 -4.61 4.29 -16.07
CA GLY A 132 -5.02 3.41 -14.98
C GLY A 132 -6.46 2.95 -15.17
N LEU A 133 -6.76 1.76 -14.66
CA LEU A 133 -8.10 1.18 -14.73
C LEU A 133 -8.93 1.43 -13.47
N GLY A 134 -8.28 1.71 -12.34
CA GLY A 134 -8.89 1.82 -11.03
C GLY A 134 -9.36 3.22 -10.68
N LEU A 135 -10.45 3.34 -9.94
CA LEU A 135 -10.92 4.60 -9.37
C LEU A 135 -9.99 5.05 -8.24
N TYR A 136 -9.51 6.31 -8.23
CA TYR A 136 -8.69 6.83 -7.11
C TYR A 136 -9.52 7.35 -5.94
N ALA A 137 -10.71 7.90 -6.23
CA ALA A 137 -11.58 8.47 -5.22
C ALA A 137 -11.90 7.45 -4.11
N PRO A 138 -11.82 7.85 -2.83
CA PRO A 138 -12.17 6.95 -1.74
C PRO A 138 -13.68 6.71 -1.76
N ILE A 139 -14.09 5.43 -1.84
CA ILE A 139 -15.48 5.02 -1.96
C ILE A 139 -15.89 3.96 -0.93
N GLY A 140 -15.02 3.69 0.05
CA GLY A 140 -15.29 2.78 1.16
C GLY A 140 -15.48 3.48 2.51
N HIS A 141 -15.68 2.66 3.54
CA HIS A 141 -15.43 3.06 4.93
C HIS A 141 -13.92 3.22 5.18
N VAL A 142 -13.14 2.31 4.59
CA VAL A 142 -11.68 2.35 4.57
C VAL A 142 -11.16 2.09 3.17
N ASP A 143 -10.14 2.82 2.77
CA ASP A 143 -9.56 2.78 1.43
C ASP A 143 -8.04 2.58 1.55
N PHE A 144 -7.54 1.51 0.94
CA PHE A 144 -6.15 1.08 1.00
C PHE A 144 -5.44 1.44 -0.31
N TYR A 145 -4.30 2.12 -0.20
CA TYR A 145 -3.50 2.58 -1.34
C TYR A 145 -2.07 2.00 -1.26
N PRO A 146 -1.88 0.68 -1.54
CA PRO A 146 -0.56 0.09 -1.68
C PRO A 146 0.29 0.86 -2.70
N ASN A 147 1.49 1.25 -2.29
CA ASN A 147 2.45 2.02 -3.08
C ASN A 147 1.85 3.33 -3.64
N GLY A 148 0.91 3.93 -2.91
CA GLY A 148 0.19 5.15 -3.32
C GLY A 148 -1.06 4.89 -4.16
N GLY A 149 -1.33 3.63 -4.50
CA GLY A 149 -2.51 3.17 -5.25
C GLY A 149 -2.41 3.34 -6.77
N PHE A 150 -1.26 3.77 -7.27
CA PHE A 150 -0.96 3.96 -8.69
C PHE A 150 -0.23 2.73 -9.25
N ASN A 151 0.90 2.92 -9.92
CA ASN A 151 1.71 1.81 -10.46
C ASN A 151 2.30 0.94 -9.35
N GLN A 152 2.10 -0.38 -9.48
CA GLN A 152 2.60 -1.32 -8.50
C GLN A 152 4.02 -1.80 -8.85
N PRO A 153 4.85 -2.14 -7.84
CA PRO A 153 6.21 -2.60 -8.08
C PRO A 153 6.29 -3.78 -9.05
N ASN A 154 7.22 -3.68 -10.01
CA ASN A 154 7.44 -4.63 -11.11
C ASN A 154 6.26 -4.82 -12.08
N CYS A 155 5.35 -3.84 -12.17
CA CYS A 155 4.40 -3.73 -13.26
C CYS A 155 4.88 -2.65 -14.26
N PRO A 156 5.30 -3.03 -15.50
CA PRO A 156 5.81 -2.06 -16.47
C PRO A 156 4.68 -1.21 -17.08
N VAL A 157 4.94 0.10 -17.24
CA VAL A 157 3.98 1.10 -17.76
C VAL A 157 4.02 1.22 -19.30
N THR A 158 4.65 0.28 -20.01
CA THR A 158 4.99 0.47 -21.43
C THR A 158 3.82 0.28 -22.38
N PHE A 159 3.27 1.39 -22.86
CA PHE A 159 2.21 1.47 -23.87
C PHE A 159 2.69 1.60 -25.33
N TRP A 160 3.92 2.06 -25.57
CA TRP A 160 4.27 2.66 -26.87
C TRP A 160 5.27 1.86 -27.71
N LYS A 161 5.11 0.54 -27.87
CA LYS A 161 5.97 -0.20 -28.82
C LYS A 161 5.34 -1.18 -29.81
N GLU A 162 4.02 -1.39 -29.84
CA GLU A 162 3.43 -2.15 -30.96
C GLU A 162 2.11 -1.51 -31.45
N GLN A 163 2.20 -0.80 -32.58
CA GLN A 163 1.09 -0.08 -33.21
C GLN A 163 0.00 -0.97 -33.85
N ASN A 164 -0.01 -2.29 -33.68
CA ASN A 164 -0.84 -3.14 -34.54
C ASN A 164 -1.49 -4.34 -33.83
N ARG A 165 -2.12 -4.16 -32.65
CA ARG A 165 -3.03 -5.19 -32.13
C ARG A 165 -4.30 -4.59 -31.52
N PHE A 166 -5.42 -5.01 -32.10
CA PHE A 166 -6.80 -4.72 -31.75
C PHE A 166 -7.07 -4.93 -30.24
N VAL A 167 -8.07 -4.21 -29.72
CA VAL A 167 -8.48 -4.01 -28.31
C VAL A 167 -8.50 -5.27 -27.40
N SER A 168 -8.49 -6.50 -27.94
CA SER A 168 -8.44 -7.71 -27.11
C SER A 168 -7.07 -7.98 -26.47
N SER A 169 -5.96 -7.62 -27.13
CA SER A 169 -4.60 -7.80 -26.59
C SER A 169 -4.18 -6.73 -25.58
N VAL A 170 -4.89 -5.61 -25.62
CA VAL A 170 -4.75 -4.43 -24.77
C VAL A 170 -5.11 -4.81 -23.33
N PHE A 171 -6.26 -5.44 -23.06
CA PHE A 171 -6.65 -5.85 -21.70
C PHE A 171 -5.66 -6.80 -20.99
N GLN A 172 -4.90 -7.62 -21.72
CA GLN A 172 -3.91 -8.50 -21.11
C GLN A 172 -2.72 -7.73 -20.48
N TYR A 173 -2.34 -6.59 -21.08
CA TYR A 173 -1.21 -5.76 -20.63
C TYR A 173 -1.59 -4.78 -19.51
N PHE A 174 -2.86 -4.35 -19.46
CA PHE A 174 -3.39 -3.44 -18.45
C PHE A 174 -3.67 -4.14 -17.11
N SER A 175 -3.42 -5.45 -17.03
CA SER A 175 -3.84 -6.29 -15.92
C SER A 175 -2.87 -6.29 -14.73
N CYS A 176 -1.61 -5.88 -14.84
CA CYS A 176 -0.63 -6.16 -13.77
C CYS A 176 -0.94 -5.40 -12.47
N SER A 177 -0.88 -4.06 -12.50
CA SER A 177 -1.22 -3.20 -11.36
C SER A 177 -2.67 -3.44 -10.92
N HIS A 178 -3.59 -3.54 -11.87
CA HIS A 178 -5.00 -3.81 -11.62
C HIS A 178 -5.27 -5.14 -10.91
N SER A 179 -4.48 -6.18 -11.22
CA SER A 179 -4.56 -7.50 -10.57
C SER A 179 -3.93 -7.54 -9.18
N ARG A 180 -3.05 -6.59 -8.85
CA ARG A 180 -2.36 -6.59 -7.56
C ARG A 180 -3.33 -6.48 -6.39
N SER A 181 -4.44 -5.76 -6.53
CA SER A 181 -5.48 -5.67 -5.50
C SER A 181 -5.93 -7.04 -5.00
N TYR A 182 -6.34 -7.96 -5.89
CA TYR A 182 -6.76 -9.30 -5.49
C TYR A 182 -5.60 -10.19 -5.04
N MET A 183 -4.38 -9.98 -5.56
CA MET A 183 -3.19 -10.70 -5.12
C MET A 183 -2.82 -10.34 -3.68
N TYR A 184 -2.77 -9.04 -3.36
CA TYR A 184 -2.52 -8.53 -2.02
C TYR A 184 -3.62 -8.99 -1.06
N PHE A 185 -4.89 -8.89 -1.45
CA PHE A 185 -5.99 -9.39 -0.64
C PHE A 185 -5.88 -10.91 -0.40
N THR A 186 -5.56 -11.70 -1.44
CA THR A 186 -5.35 -13.15 -1.31
C THR A 186 -4.20 -13.49 -0.34
N GLU A 187 -3.12 -12.71 -0.37
CA GLU A 187 -2.01 -12.89 0.56
C GLU A 187 -2.39 -12.52 2.00
N SER A 188 -3.19 -11.48 2.19
CA SER A 188 -3.65 -11.01 3.51
C SER A 188 -4.43 -12.07 4.31
N ILE A 189 -5.03 -13.05 3.64
CA ILE A 189 -5.78 -14.16 4.27
C ILE A 189 -4.88 -14.94 5.24
N THR A 190 -3.59 -15.08 4.89
CA THR A 190 -2.60 -15.83 5.68
C THR A 190 -1.50 -14.97 6.25
N THR A 191 -1.34 -13.74 5.76
CA THR A 191 -0.25 -12.82 6.13
C THR A 191 -0.82 -11.52 6.68
N PRO A 192 -0.98 -11.41 8.01
CA PRO A 192 -1.42 -10.16 8.64
C PRO A 192 -0.42 -9.03 8.38
N LEU A 193 -0.91 -7.89 7.90
CA LEU A 193 -0.12 -6.67 7.72
C LEU A 193 -0.85 -5.51 8.37
N LYS A 194 -0.24 -4.92 9.41
CA LYS A 194 -0.78 -3.70 10.01
C LYS A 194 -0.39 -2.49 9.18
N VAL A 195 -1.35 -1.63 8.90
CA VAL A 195 -1.21 -0.40 8.13
C VAL A 195 -1.75 0.79 8.92
N VAL A 196 -1.42 2.01 8.48
CA VAL A 196 -1.71 3.25 9.22
C VAL A 196 -2.37 4.29 8.33
N SER A 197 -3.31 5.03 8.92
CA SER A 197 -4.02 6.09 8.23
C SER A 197 -3.13 7.31 8.02
N CYS A 198 -3.23 7.95 6.86
CA CYS A 198 -2.51 9.20 6.60
C CYS A 198 -3.32 10.10 5.67
N GLY A 199 -3.01 11.41 5.65
CA GLY A 199 -3.69 12.37 4.79
C GLY A 199 -3.23 12.33 3.32
N SER A 200 -2.03 11.80 3.05
CA SER A 200 -1.54 11.57 1.69
C SER A 200 -0.43 10.51 1.66
N TYR A 201 -0.16 9.98 0.46
CA TYR A 201 0.94 9.03 0.27
C TYR A 201 2.32 9.68 0.51
N GLU A 202 2.49 10.96 0.19
CA GLU A 202 3.73 11.71 0.38
C GLU A 202 4.06 11.86 1.88
N SER A 203 3.08 12.27 2.68
CA SER A 203 3.22 12.35 4.15
C SER A 203 3.49 10.97 4.76
N TYR A 204 2.82 9.93 4.25
CA TYR A 204 3.09 8.56 4.64
C TYR A 204 4.54 8.16 4.31
N ASN A 205 5.00 8.39 3.08
CA ASN A 205 6.33 8.05 2.60
C ASN A 205 7.43 8.82 3.36
N ALA A 206 7.17 10.08 3.75
CA ALA A 206 8.05 10.86 4.62
C ALA A 206 8.09 10.36 6.08
N GLY A 207 7.15 9.49 6.46
CA GLY A 207 7.04 8.90 7.80
C GLY A 207 6.36 9.82 8.81
N GLU A 208 5.53 10.75 8.36
CA GLU A 208 4.79 11.69 9.21
C GLU A 208 3.63 11.01 9.95
N CYS A 209 3.07 9.95 9.35
CA CYS A 209 1.93 9.18 9.87
C CYS A 209 2.32 7.78 10.37
N PHE A 210 3.53 7.58 10.91
CA PHE A 210 4.07 6.23 11.19
C PHE A 210 4.06 5.84 12.68
N ASP A 211 2.96 6.08 13.38
CA ASP A 211 2.81 5.77 14.81
C ASP A 211 1.36 5.41 15.16
N CYS A 212 1.10 4.14 15.48
CA CYS A 212 -0.23 3.67 15.89
C CYS A 212 -0.65 4.12 17.30
N SER A 213 0.25 4.72 18.07
CA SER A 213 -0.07 5.28 19.39
C SER A 213 -0.44 6.77 19.34
N ALA A 214 -0.25 7.43 18.19
CA ALA A 214 -0.65 8.81 18.00
C ALA A 214 -2.18 8.96 18.06
N SER A 215 -2.67 9.99 18.74
CA SER A 215 -4.10 10.19 19.02
C SER A 215 -4.96 10.41 17.76
N ASN A 216 -4.35 10.81 16.67
CA ASN A 216 -4.97 11.09 15.37
C ASN A 216 -4.67 10.01 14.31
N ALA A 217 -3.96 8.94 14.69
CA ALA A 217 -3.66 7.84 13.79
C ALA A 217 -4.59 6.65 14.05
N HIS A 218 -5.18 6.13 12.98
CA HIS A 218 -5.89 4.86 12.99
C HIS A 218 -4.98 3.80 12.39
N CYS A 219 -4.94 2.63 13.01
CA CYS A 219 -4.23 1.48 12.45
C CYS A 219 -5.15 0.28 12.40
N VAL A 220 -5.15 -0.40 11.25
CA VAL A 220 -5.94 -1.60 10.98
C VAL A 220 -5.06 -2.65 10.33
N GLU A 221 -5.49 -3.90 10.36
CA GLU A 221 -4.93 -4.90 9.46
C GLU A 221 -5.46 -4.69 8.04
N PHE A 222 -4.60 -4.86 7.06
CA PHE A 222 -4.96 -4.83 5.65
C PHE A 222 -5.68 -6.12 5.23
N GLY A 223 -6.65 -6.00 4.32
CA GLY A 223 -7.31 -7.13 3.66
C GLY A 223 -8.35 -7.84 4.52
N LEU A 224 -8.32 -9.17 4.62
CA LEU A 224 -9.42 -9.94 5.24
C LEU A 224 -9.72 -9.52 6.69
N ASN A 225 -8.70 -9.14 7.47
CA ASN A 225 -8.86 -8.75 8.88
C ASN A 225 -9.18 -7.25 9.10
N SER A 226 -9.38 -6.48 8.03
CA SER A 226 -9.69 -5.03 8.12
C SER A 226 -10.99 -4.76 8.88
N HIS A 227 -12.01 -5.61 8.68
CA HIS A 227 -13.31 -5.47 9.32
C HIS A 227 -13.22 -5.58 10.84
N ALA A 228 -12.60 -6.65 11.36
CA ALA A 228 -12.42 -6.84 12.80
C ALA A 228 -11.61 -5.71 13.44
N SER A 229 -10.58 -5.22 12.73
CA SER A 229 -9.79 -4.06 13.18
C SER A 229 -10.63 -2.78 13.24
N TYR A 230 -11.45 -2.54 12.21
CA TYR A 230 -12.34 -1.38 12.14
C TYR A 230 -13.40 -1.41 13.25
N GLU A 231 -14.06 -2.54 13.45
CA GLU A 231 -15.04 -2.72 14.54
C GLU A 231 -14.40 -2.50 15.91
N GLN A 232 -13.18 -2.98 16.12
CA GLN A 232 -12.44 -2.74 17.36
C GLN A 232 -12.22 -1.23 17.61
N LEU A 233 -11.87 -0.46 16.59
CA LEU A 233 -11.70 0.99 16.70
C LEU A 233 -13.02 1.70 17.03
N VAL A 234 -14.12 1.27 16.42
CA VAL A 234 -15.48 1.79 16.71
C VAL A 234 -15.87 1.47 18.15
N ASN A 235 -15.75 0.22 18.57
CA ASN A 235 -16.10 -0.24 19.93
C ASN A 235 -15.26 0.43 21.02
N GLN A 236 -14.02 0.85 20.70
CA GLN A 236 -13.15 1.61 21.60
C GLN A 236 -13.40 3.13 21.58
N ASN A 237 -14.40 3.62 20.83
CA ASN A 237 -14.65 5.04 20.59
C ASN A 237 -13.44 5.80 20.01
N LYS A 238 -12.54 5.10 19.32
CA LYS A 238 -11.40 5.71 18.62
C LYS A 238 -11.75 6.14 17.20
N LEU A 239 -12.87 5.66 16.67
CA LEU A 239 -13.35 5.93 15.32
C LEU A 239 -14.86 6.12 15.36
N ILE A 240 -15.35 7.20 14.76
CA ILE A 240 -16.79 7.48 14.61
C ILE A 240 -17.12 7.32 13.11
N PRO A 241 -17.82 6.25 12.69
CA PRO A 241 -17.99 5.86 11.29
C PRO A 241 -18.35 7.03 10.36
N ARG A 242 -19.43 7.76 10.61
CA ARG A 242 -19.88 8.87 9.73
C ARG A 242 -19.03 10.14 9.78
N LYS A 243 -18.23 10.32 10.84
CA LYS A 243 -17.39 11.52 11.02
C LYS A 243 -15.99 11.31 10.43
N ASN A 244 -15.50 10.07 10.46
CA ASN A 244 -14.14 9.73 10.08
C ASN A 244 -14.04 9.02 8.72
N THR A 245 -15.15 8.59 8.13
CA THR A 245 -15.19 7.96 6.79
C THR A 245 -15.13 9.02 5.68
N PRO A 246 -14.40 8.78 4.58
CA PRO A 246 -13.51 7.63 4.34
C PRO A 246 -12.14 7.77 5.04
N ILE A 247 -11.59 6.66 5.53
CA ILE A 247 -10.24 6.62 6.11
C ILE A 247 -9.28 6.00 5.11
N GLN A 248 -8.26 6.76 4.75
CA GLN A 248 -7.24 6.34 3.78
C GLN A 248 -6.03 5.75 4.49
N PHE A 249 -5.59 4.58 4.03
CA PHE A 249 -4.44 3.85 4.54
C PHE A 249 -3.40 3.67 3.45
N PHE A 250 -2.14 3.90 3.79
CA PHE A 250 -1.02 3.79 2.86
C PHE A 250 0.02 2.81 3.38
N PHE A 251 0.62 2.05 2.47
CA PHE A 251 1.70 1.12 2.76
C PHE A 251 2.50 0.79 1.51
N LYS A 252 3.72 0.29 1.67
CA LYS A 252 4.56 -0.23 0.59
C LYS A 252 4.54 -1.75 0.55
N THR A 253 4.67 -2.31 -0.65
CA THR A 253 4.75 -3.76 -0.89
C THR A 253 6.07 -4.11 -1.56
N ASN A 254 6.39 -5.40 -1.57
CA ASN A 254 7.48 -5.94 -2.39
C ASN A 254 7.06 -6.06 -3.88
N SER A 255 8.05 -6.21 -4.76
CA SER A 255 7.88 -6.44 -6.20
C SER A 255 7.44 -7.85 -6.56
N TYR A 256 7.79 -8.83 -5.73
CA TYR A 256 7.51 -10.26 -5.95
C TYR A 256 6.89 -10.85 -4.69
N ASP A 257 6.18 -11.97 -4.86
CA ASP A 257 5.63 -12.74 -3.74
C ASP A 257 6.76 -13.22 -2.81
N PRO A 258 6.60 -13.14 -1.48
CA PRO A 258 5.48 -12.50 -0.77
C PRO A 258 5.50 -10.98 -0.91
N PHE A 259 4.34 -10.38 -1.21
CA PHE A 259 4.17 -8.95 -1.45
C PHE A 259 4.03 -8.16 -0.14
N LEU A 260 3.31 -8.72 0.83
CA LEU A 260 2.97 -8.05 2.08
C LEU A 260 4.13 -8.15 3.05
N MET A 261 4.94 -7.08 3.09
CA MET A 261 6.12 -7.00 3.93
C MET A 261 5.96 -5.95 5.02
N PRO A 262 6.55 -6.14 6.22
CA PRO A 262 6.53 -5.11 7.25
C PRO A 262 7.15 -3.82 6.75
N ASN A 263 6.47 -2.72 7.02
CA ASN A 263 6.97 -1.40 6.71
C ASN A 263 7.74 -0.88 7.92
N VAL A 264 8.83 -0.15 7.67
CA VAL A 264 9.68 0.46 8.69
C VAL A 264 9.99 1.88 8.28
N LYS A 265 9.85 2.82 9.22
CA LYS A 265 10.33 4.19 9.06
C LYS A 265 11.82 4.23 9.37
N ILE A 266 12.61 4.58 8.36
CA ILE A 266 14.05 4.77 8.49
C ILE A 266 14.32 6.26 8.58
N THR A 267 15.10 6.67 9.59
CA THR A 267 15.56 8.06 9.75
C THR A 267 17.07 8.10 9.77
N ILE A 268 17.66 8.75 8.77
CA ILE A 268 19.10 8.96 8.62
C ILE A 268 19.43 10.35 9.14
N LYS A 269 20.37 10.43 10.09
CA LYS A 269 20.92 11.71 10.57
C LYS A 269 22.28 11.96 9.94
N ILE A 270 22.40 13.05 9.18
CA ILE A 270 23.67 13.49 8.63
C ILE A 270 24.55 14.01 9.77
N ALA A 271 25.84 13.73 9.70
CA ALA A 271 26.79 14.14 10.72
C ALA A 271 26.89 15.66 10.80
N ASP A 272 27.15 16.14 12.02
CA ASP A 272 27.30 17.56 12.33
C ASP A 272 28.74 17.86 12.81
N THR A 273 29.68 17.00 12.39
CA THR A 273 31.10 17.14 12.71
C THR A 273 31.72 18.27 11.90
N ARG A 274 32.86 18.78 12.36
CA ARG A 274 33.63 19.81 11.63
C ARG A 274 33.89 19.41 10.18
N GLU A 275 34.31 18.16 9.96
CA GLU A 275 34.56 17.60 8.64
C GLU A 275 33.29 17.64 7.76
N SER A 276 32.15 17.20 8.28
CA SER A 276 30.89 17.22 7.51
C SER A 276 30.44 18.64 7.18
N ARG A 277 30.59 19.59 8.11
CA ARG A 277 30.24 21.00 7.88
C ARG A 277 31.16 21.67 6.86
N GLN A 278 32.47 21.39 6.95
CA GLN A 278 33.45 21.92 6.01
C GLN A 278 33.27 21.34 4.61
N TYR A 279 32.85 20.08 4.51
CA TYR A 279 32.52 19.44 3.23
C TYR A 279 31.22 20.00 2.64
N GLY A 280 30.21 20.25 3.47
CA GLY A 280 28.94 20.87 3.08
C GLY A 280 27.88 19.88 2.67
N ALA A 281 26.80 20.40 2.06
CA ALA A 281 25.66 19.60 1.62
C ALA A 281 25.97 18.79 0.35
N GLU A 282 25.37 17.61 0.22
CA GLU A 282 25.62 16.70 -0.90
C GLU A 282 24.34 16.22 -1.56
N ILE A 283 24.36 16.14 -2.90
CA ILE A 283 23.21 15.68 -3.69
C ILE A 283 23.44 14.26 -4.20
N GLY A 284 22.43 13.41 -4.03
CA GLY A 284 22.50 12.04 -4.52
C GLY A 284 21.44 11.12 -3.96
N LYS A 285 21.70 9.82 -4.07
CA LYS A 285 20.83 8.73 -3.65
C LYS A 285 21.51 7.90 -2.58
N ILE A 286 20.75 7.61 -1.52
CA ILE A 286 21.16 6.65 -0.49
C ILE A 286 20.46 5.32 -0.77
N PHE A 287 21.18 4.22 -0.63
CA PHE A 287 20.61 2.88 -0.67
C PHE A 287 21.15 2.04 0.49
N LEU A 288 20.38 1.03 0.88
CA LEU A 288 20.52 0.30 2.13
C LEU A 288 20.47 -1.21 1.85
N TYR A 289 21.18 -1.97 2.67
CA TYR A 289 21.02 -3.41 2.83
C TYR A 289 20.78 -3.70 4.30
N ILE A 290 19.64 -4.31 4.63
CA ILE A 290 19.25 -4.59 6.02
C ILE A 290 19.34 -6.09 6.25
N ALA A 291 20.33 -6.52 7.04
CA ALA A 291 20.53 -7.92 7.39
C ALA A 291 19.83 -8.24 8.72
N GLY A 292 18.99 -9.29 8.71
CA GLY A 292 18.27 -9.82 9.85
C GLY A 292 19.04 -10.90 10.62
N GLN A 293 18.41 -11.45 11.66
CA GLN A 293 18.93 -12.59 12.44
C GLN A 293 18.76 -13.94 11.73
N ASP A 294 17.86 -14.00 10.75
CA ASP A 294 17.59 -15.16 9.91
C ASP A 294 18.77 -15.56 9.01
N GLY A 295 19.75 -14.67 8.83
CA GLY A 295 20.90 -14.90 7.95
C GLY A 295 20.57 -14.81 6.47
N ALA A 296 19.37 -14.35 6.10
CA ALA A 296 18.99 -14.16 4.71
C ALA A 296 19.84 -13.08 4.05
N GLU A 297 20.19 -13.28 2.78
CA GLU A 297 20.96 -12.28 2.03
C GLU A 297 20.14 -11.01 1.84
N PRO A 298 20.61 -9.84 2.30
CA PRO A 298 19.84 -8.62 2.22
C PRO A 298 19.79 -8.11 0.78
N LYS A 299 18.59 -7.76 0.32
CA LYS A 299 18.39 -7.10 -0.97
C LYS A 299 18.64 -5.60 -0.86
N ARG A 300 19.02 -4.99 -1.98
CA ARG A 300 19.18 -3.54 -2.09
C ARG A 300 17.83 -2.86 -1.94
N ILE A 301 17.80 -1.82 -1.14
CA ILE A 301 16.65 -0.96 -0.90
C ILE A 301 17.08 0.48 -1.16
N ASP A 302 16.39 1.21 -2.03
CA ASP A 302 16.66 2.64 -2.20
C ASP A 302 15.93 3.44 -1.12
N PHE A 303 16.67 4.30 -0.40
CA PHE A 303 16.11 5.18 0.63
C PHE A 303 15.34 6.35 0.00
N ASN A 304 15.83 6.83 -1.14
CA ASN A 304 15.21 7.84 -1.99
C ASN A 304 15.37 7.46 -3.46
N GLU A 305 14.25 7.51 -4.20
CA GLU A 305 14.20 7.19 -5.64
C GLU A 305 14.83 8.31 -6.48
N GLU A 306 14.55 9.56 -6.14
CA GLU A 306 15.09 10.75 -6.79
C GLU A 306 16.25 11.39 -6.00
N PRO A 307 17.24 12.00 -6.67
CA PRO A 307 18.35 12.65 -5.99
C PRO A 307 17.87 13.72 -5.02
N ARG A 308 18.38 13.69 -3.78
CA ARG A 308 18.04 14.65 -2.72
C ARG A 308 19.30 15.31 -2.19
N LEU A 309 19.17 16.57 -1.78
CA LEU A 309 20.21 17.32 -1.08
C LEU A 309 20.20 16.96 0.42
N PHE A 310 21.34 16.49 0.92
CA PHE A 310 21.58 16.09 2.29
C PHE A 310 22.51 17.09 2.98
N GLU A 311 21.99 17.80 3.98
CA GLU A 311 22.69 18.85 4.71
C GLU A 311 23.22 18.35 6.06
N PRO A 312 24.42 18.80 6.48
CA PRO A 312 24.98 18.48 7.79
C PRO A 312 24.01 18.77 8.94
N GLY A 313 23.91 17.83 9.88
CA GLY A 313 23.10 17.95 11.10
C GLY A 313 21.59 17.68 10.95
N LEU A 314 21.06 17.63 9.72
CA LEU A 314 19.63 17.39 9.48
C LEU A 314 19.26 15.89 9.52
N ASN A 315 17.96 15.65 9.74
CA ASN A 315 17.36 14.32 9.71
C ASN A 315 16.54 14.15 8.42
N TYR A 316 16.64 12.97 7.83
CA TYR A 316 15.89 12.58 6.65
C TYR A 316 15.17 11.28 6.94
N SER A 317 13.86 11.23 6.68
CA SER A 317 13.02 10.06 6.93
C SER A 317 12.40 9.54 5.64
N SER A 318 12.24 8.21 5.58
CA SER A 318 11.55 7.50 4.49
C SER A 318 10.94 6.22 5.04
N VAL A 319 9.75 5.85 4.58
CA VAL A 319 9.11 4.57 4.91
C VAL A 319 9.40 3.55 3.81
N ILE A 320 9.78 2.34 4.23
CA ILE A 320 10.28 1.29 3.35
C ILE A 320 9.68 -0.06 3.76
N ALA A 321 9.32 -0.89 2.78
CA ALA A 321 9.02 -2.31 2.97
C ALA A 321 10.31 -3.13 3.15
N VAL A 322 10.45 -3.86 4.26
CA VAL A 322 11.69 -4.59 4.60
C VAL A 322 11.54 -6.08 4.27
N HIS A 323 12.58 -6.67 3.67
CA HIS A 323 12.57 -8.06 3.20
C HIS A 323 12.74 -9.14 4.30
N SER A 324 12.73 -8.76 5.59
CA SER A 324 12.85 -9.69 6.72
C SER A 324 11.94 -9.25 7.86
N ASN A 325 11.34 -10.25 8.53
CA ASN A 325 10.50 -10.06 9.71
C ASN A 325 11.30 -10.15 11.02
N THR A 326 12.62 -10.35 10.95
CA THR A 326 13.48 -10.48 12.13
C THR A 326 14.07 -9.14 12.57
N LYS A 327 14.53 -9.06 13.83
CA LYS A 327 15.21 -7.86 14.34
C LYS A 327 16.43 -7.55 13.46
N PRO A 328 16.55 -6.34 12.87
CA PRO A 328 17.73 -5.95 12.11
C PRO A 328 18.99 -6.00 12.96
N MET A 329 20.04 -6.67 12.47
CA MET A 329 21.34 -6.75 13.15
C MET A 329 22.35 -5.75 12.58
N THR A 330 22.36 -5.59 11.26
CA THR A 330 23.32 -4.73 10.56
C THR A 330 22.62 -4.02 9.42
N VAL A 331 22.89 -2.72 9.28
CA VAL A 331 22.50 -1.93 8.11
C VAL A 331 23.76 -1.50 7.38
N LYS A 332 23.88 -1.88 6.11
CA LYS A 332 24.92 -1.35 5.22
C LYS A 332 24.33 -0.23 4.39
N ILE A 333 25.01 0.91 4.32
CA ILE A 333 24.55 2.09 3.58
C ILE A 333 25.54 2.40 2.47
N GLY A 334 25.03 2.51 1.25
CA GLY A 334 25.76 3.03 0.10
C GLY A 334 25.28 4.43 -0.29
N TRP A 335 26.16 5.14 -0.98
CA TRP A 335 25.92 6.46 -1.55
C TRP A 335 26.05 6.39 -3.06
N LYS A 336 25.22 7.11 -3.79
CA LYS A 336 25.40 7.33 -5.22
C LYS A 336 25.22 8.80 -5.51
N TYR A 337 26.32 9.46 -5.87
CA TYR A 337 26.26 10.84 -6.35
C TYR A 337 25.53 10.91 -7.68
N GLU A 338 24.47 11.72 -7.73
CA GLU A 338 23.71 12.03 -8.94
C GLU A 338 23.40 13.53 -8.92
N THR A 339 23.84 14.23 -9.95
CA THR A 339 23.75 15.70 -10.05
C THR A 339 22.98 16.09 -11.31
N ASN A 340 22.44 17.31 -11.33
CA ASN A 340 21.81 17.85 -12.53
C ASN A 340 22.87 18.52 -13.43
N LEU A 341 23.03 18.03 -14.66
CA LEU A 341 23.96 18.60 -15.66
C LEU A 341 23.57 20.01 -16.13
N LEU A 342 22.35 20.46 -15.85
CA LEU A 342 21.89 21.82 -16.17
C LEU A 342 22.01 22.78 -14.97
N ASN A 343 22.37 22.28 -13.79
CA ASN A 343 22.55 23.10 -12.58
C ASN A 343 24.01 23.03 -12.09
N PRO A 344 24.89 23.94 -12.52
CA PRO A 344 26.31 23.90 -12.18
C PRO A 344 26.60 24.04 -10.68
N PHE A 345 25.66 24.60 -9.90
CA PHE A 345 25.80 24.68 -8.43
C PHE A 345 25.73 23.32 -7.73
N THR A 346 25.27 22.28 -8.42
CA THR A 346 25.21 20.91 -7.88
C THR A 346 26.47 20.09 -8.14
N TRP A 347 27.42 20.62 -8.92
CA TRP A 347 28.58 19.86 -9.37
C TRP A 347 29.72 19.79 -8.35
N ARG A 348 30.26 18.58 -8.18
CA ARG A 348 31.52 18.32 -7.45
C ARG A 348 32.65 18.00 -8.42
N LEU A 349 33.33 19.04 -8.91
CA LEU A 349 34.41 18.92 -9.91
C LEU A 349 35.79 18.62 -9.29
N LEU A 350 35.99 18.95 -8.01
CA LEU A 350 37.32 18.94 -7.35
C LEU A 350 37.41 17.99 -6.15
N SER A 351 36.36 17.22 -5.86
CA SER A 351 36.31 16.36 -4.67
C SER A 351 35.47 15.12 -4.94
N ALA A 352 35.96 13.96 -4.50
CA ALA A 352 35.20 12.72 -4.56
C ALA A 352 33.94 12.83 -3.68
N PRO A 353 32.72 12.72 -4.25
CA PRO A 353 31.46 12.85 -3.53
C PRO A 353 31.35 11.85 -2.37
N ARG A 354 30.95 12.33 -1.19
CA ARG A 354 30.81 11.50 0.02
C ARG A 354 29.74 12.03 0.97
N VAL A 355 29.02 11.14 1.64
CA VAL A 355 28.01 11.51 2.66
C VAL A 355 28.46 11.07 4.05
N PHE A 356 28.34 11.97 5.03
CA PHE A 356 28.68 11.68 6.43
C PHE A 356 27.43 11.35 7.22
N ILE A 357 27.26 10.10 7.64
CA ILE A 357 26.08 9.66 8.37
C ILE A 357 26.43 9.40 9.83
N LYS A 358 25.76 10.08 10.76
CA LYS A 358 25.98 9.94 12.21
C LYS A 358 25.33 8.68 12.76
N GLN A 359 24.08 8.44 12.37
CA GLN A 359 23.27 7.34 12.86
C GLN A 359 22.07 7.09 11.95
N VAL A 360 21.50 5.90 12.08
CA VAL A 360 20.29 5.44 11.42
C VAL A 360 19.33 4.95 12.48
N LYS A 361 18.08 5.41 12.43
CA LYS A 361 17.01 4.96 13.34
C LYS A 361 15.97 4.18 12.54
N LEU A 362 15.60 3.01 13.04
CA LEU A 362 14.55 2.16 12.47
C LEU A 362 13.38 2.14 13.46
N GLN A 363 12.23 2.64 13.03
CA GLN A 363 10.99 2.65 13.80
C GLN A 363 9.99 1.69 13.14
N PHE A 364 9.46 0.76 13.92
CA PHE A 364 8.46 -0.21 13.48
C PHE A 364 7.06 0.27 13.84
N LEU A 365 6.07 -0.01 12.99
CA LEU A 365 4.72 0.52 13.18
C LEU A 365 4.02 -0.02 14.44
N THR A 366 4.27 -1.29 14.77
CA THR A 366 3.65 -2.00 15.90
C THR A 366 4.45 -1.93 17.19
N GLN A 367 5.72 -1.49 17.15
CA GLN A 367 6.59 -1.47 18.32
C GLN A 367 6.86 -0.03 18.74
N GLN A 368 6.75 0.26 20.03
CA GLN A 368 7.10 1.57 20.59
C GLN A 368 8.62 1.80 20.65
N THR A 369 9.43 0.78 20.34
CA THR A 369 10.88 0.85 20.40
C THR A 369 11.48 1.25 19.06
N THR A 370 12.34 2.26 19.08
CA THR A 370 13.17 2.64 17.93
C THR A 370 14.54 2.00 18.06
N LEU A 371 14.97 1.29 17.03
CA LEU A 371 16.32 0.72 16.96
C LEU A 371 17.29 1.77 16.42
N GLN A 372 18.34 2.08 17.17
CA GLN A 372 19.37 3.03 16.75
C GLN A 372 20.64 2.28 16.35
N MET A 373 21.14 2.57 15.15
CA MET A 373 22.38 1.99 14.61
C MET A 373 23.38 3.10 14.28
N CYS A 374 24.65 2.88 14.64
CA CYS A 374 25.73 3.84 14.46
C CYS A 374 26.85 3.22 13.60
N PRO A 375 27.58 4.04 12.83
CA PRO A 375 28.62 3.53 11.95
C PRO A 375 29.82 3.05 12.76
N SER A 376 30.51 2.02 12.26
CA SER A 376 31.74 1.50 12.87
C SER A 376 32.88 2.51 12.87
N ASN A 377 32.93 3.38 11.85
CA ASN A 377 33.90 4.47 11.72
C ASN A 377 33.16 5.80 11.43
N GLY A 378 33.81 6.94 11.68
CA GLY A 378 33.22 8.27 11.46
C GLY A 378 33.42 8.84 10.05
N VAL A 379 33.95 8.04 9.13
CA VAL A 379 34.40 8.51 7.81
C VAL A 379 33.21 8.64 6.86
N GLY A 380 33.25 9.64 5.98
CA GLY A 380 32.24 9.82 4.94
C GLY A 380 32.22 8.64 3.96
N ILE A 381 31.02 8.22 3.57
CA ILE A 381 30.77 7.10 2.65
C ILE A 381 30.85 7.63 1.23
N SER A 382 31.81 7.14 0.44
CA SER A 382 31.92 7.47 -0.98
C SER A 382 31.10 6.53 -1.88
N THR A 383 30.97 6.84 -3.17
CA THR A 383 30.09 6.13 -4.10
C THR A 383 30.35 4.61 -4.22
N ASN A 384 31.59 4.17 -4.00
CA ASN A 384 31.99 2.77 -4.15
C ASN A 384 32.16 2.04 -2.81
N GLU A 385 31.74 2.67 -1.71
CA GLU A 385 31.90 2.14 -0.35
C GLU A 385 30.55 1.88 0.31
N LEU A 386 30.56 0.94 1.26
CA LEU A 386 29.41 0.66 2.11
C LEU A 386 29.76 0.96 3.57
N GLY A 387 29.09 1.94 4.16
CA GLY A 387 29.17 2.18 5.60
C GLY A 387 28.43 1.09 6.37
N VAL A 388 29.03 0.54 7.43
CA VAL A 388 28.42 -0.54 8.23
C VAL A 388 27.92 0.01 9.56
N PHE A 389 26.63 -0.16 9.81
CA PHE A 389 25.93 0.35 10.98
C PHE A 389 25.42 -0.80 11.87
N LYS A 390 25.70 -0.71 13.17
CA LYS A 390 25.27 -1.69 14.19
C LYS A 390 24.83 -0.97 15.45
N GLU A 391 24.00 -1.63 16.26
CA GLU A 391 23.52 -1.11 17.55
C GLU A 391 24.69 -0.93 18.54
N ASP A 392 25.61 -1.90 18.63
CA ASP A 392 26.74 -1.85 19.58
C ASP A 392 27.71 -0.68 19.31
N ASN A 393 27.83 -0.25 18.05
CA ASN A 393 28.66 0.89 17.69
C ASN A 393 28.17 2.21 18.32
N CYS A 394 26.90 2.28 18.74
CA CYS A 394 26.36 3.48 19.40
C CYS A 394 26.90 3.67 20.82
N LYS A 395 27.23 2.58 21.53
CA LYS A 395 27.72 2.63 22.92
C LYS A 395 29.15 3.19 23.01
N HIS A 396 29.99 2.87 22.03
CA HIS A 396 31.40 3.32 22.01
C HIS A 396 31.57 4.84 21.77
N LYS A 397 30.61 5.54 21.17
CA LYS A 397 30.71 6.99 20.91
C LYS A 397 30.30 7.87 22.09
N GLN A 398 29.65 7.34 23.13
CA GLN A 398 29.33 8.11 24.33
C GLN A 398 30.54 8.29 25.27
N GLN A 399 31.65 7.58 25.05
CA GLN A 399 32.86 7.65 25.89
C GLN A 399 33.96 8.58 25.33
N HIS A 400 33.78 9.15 24.14
CA HIS A 400 34.76 10.03 23.49
C HIS A 400 34.16 11.36 22.99
N GLY A 401 33.07 11.81 23.61
CA GLY A 401 32.42 13.10 23.34
C GLY A 401 32.98 14.22 24.19
#